data_AF-A0A2D7WDX3-F1
#
_entry.id   AF-A0A2D7WDX3-F1
#
_cell.length_a   1.000
_cell.length_b   1.000
_cell.length_c   1.000
_cell.angle_alpha   90.00
_cell.angle_beta   90.00
_cell.angle_gamma   90.00
#
_symmetry.space_group_name_H-M   'P 1'
#
loop_
_entity.id
_entity.type
_entity.pdbx_description
1 polymer ?
#
loop_
_entity_poly.entity_id
_entity_poly.type
_entity_poly.pdbx_seq_one_letter_code
_entity_poly.pdbx_strand_id
1 'polypeptide(L)'
;MFLRHTSKQQQAAYIRPQTMVLGLLLLLTLVTVGQYYLSEQRVFDQYQQASGEQQSAIIDELAKQFERDYHQLRFLYATPPIHGIVRSSGNGGIDPLDNTRQAQWKARLET
;
A
#
# COMPACT_ATOMS: atom_id res chain seq x y z
N MET A 1 -63.40 -57.08 -31.11
CA MET A 1 -61.97 -57.18 -30.77
C MET A 1 -61.18 -56.52 -31.88
N PHE A 2 -60.66 -55.31 -31.68
CA PHE A 2 -59.44 -54.76 -32.31
C PHE A 2 -59.11 -53.45 -31.60
N LEU A 3 -58.01 -53.47 -30.84
CA LEU A 3 -57.52 -52.37 -30.01
C LEU A 3 -57.00 -51.24 -30.90
N ARG A 4 -57.49 -50.01 -30.69
CA ARG A 4 -56.84 -48.79 -31.15
C ARG A 4 -55.96 -48.27 -30.01
N HIS A 5 -54.64 -48.44 -30.13
CA HIS A 5 -53.69 -47.65 -29.35
C HIS A 5 -52.81 -46.83 -30.30
N THR A 6 -53.22 -45.57 -30.39
CA THR A 6 -52.48 -44.35 -30.71
C THR A 6 -50.95 -44.44 -30.73
N SER A 7 -50.36 -44.22 -31.90
CA SER A 7 -48.97 -43.77 -32.04
C SER A 7 -48.84 -42.31 -31.60
N LYS A 8 -48.88 -42.07 -30.30
CA LYS A 8 -48.37 -40.82 -29.70
C LYS A 8 -46.95 -41.06 -29.23
N GLN A 9 -45.99 -41.25 -30.13
CA GLN A 9 -44.58 -41.08 -29.76
C GLN A 9 -43.80 -40.38 -30.87
N GLN A 10 -43.13 -39.30 -30.44
CA GLN A 10 -42.10 -38.54 -31.15
C GLN A 10 -42.57 -37.53 -32.21
N GLN A 11 -43.37 -36.55 -31.79
CA GLN A 11 -43.17 -35.19 -32.31
C GLN A 11 -42.02 -34.55 -31.52
N ALA A 12 -40.78 -34.89 -31.86
CA ALA A 12 -39.66 -34.03 -31.50
C ALA A 12 -39.96 -32.67 -32.11
N ALA A 13 -40.17 -31.64 -31.29
CA ALA A 13 -40.41 -30.29 -31.78
C ALA A 13 -39.26 -29.93 -32.72
N TYR A 14 -39.54 -29.79 -34.02
CA TYR A 14 -38.55 -29.38 -35.00
C TYR A 14 -38.26 -27.89 -34.74
N ILE A 15 -37.30 -27.64 -33.86
CA ILE A 15 -36.82 -26.29 -33.56
C ILE A 15 -36.04 -25.85 -34.80
N ARG A 16 -36.51 -24.77 -35.43
CA ARG A 16 -35.82 -24.21 -36.60
C ARG A 16 -34.38 -23.86 -36.20
N PRO A 17 -33.36 -24.15 -37.03
CA PRO A 17 -31.97 -23.87 -36.68
C PRO A 17 -31.75 -22.39 -36.33
N GLN A 18 -32.51 -21.49 -36.96
CA GLN A 18 -32.50 -20.05 -36.69
C GLN A 18 -32.91 -19.71 -35.25
N THR A 19 -33.92 -20.39 -34.67
CA THR A 19 -34.35 -20.12 -33.30
C THR A 19 -33.33 -20.62 -32.27
N MET A 20 -32.55 -21.66 -32.61
CA MET A 20 -31.44 -22.12 -31.78
C MET A 20 -30.29 -21.11 -31.77
N VAL A 21 -29.93 -20.56 -32.95
CA VAL A 21 -28.89 -19.54 -33.07
C VAL A 21 -29.28 -18.27 -32.32
N LEU A 22 -30.52 -17.81 -32.45
CA LEU A 22 -31.02 -16.64 -31.72
C LEU A 22 -31.02 -16.86 -30.19
N GLY A 23 -31.44 -18.04 -29.74
CA GLY A 23 -31.39 -18.38 -28.31
C GLY A 23 -29.95 -18.44 -27.76
N LEU A 24 -29.02 -18.98 -28.54
CA LEU A 24 -27.60 -19.03 -28.17
C LEU A 24 -26.99 -17.63 -28.07
N LEU A 25 -27.27 -16.75 -29.05
CA LEU A 25 -26.80 -15.37 -29.03
C LEU A 25 -27.34 -14.61 -27.82
N LEU A 26 -28.63 -14.78 -27.51
CA LEU A 26 -29.27 -14.14 -26.36
C LEU A 26 -28.64 -14.62 -25.04
N LEU A 27 -28.36 -15.92 -24.92
CA LEU A 27 -27.70 -16.48 -23.74
C LEU A 27 -26.27 -15.94 -23.60
N LEU A 28 -25.51 -15.84 -24.69
CA LEU A 28 -24.17 -15.25 -24.68
C LEU A 28 -24.20 -13.78 -24.24
N THR A 29 -25.17 -12.99 -24.72
CA THR A 29 -25.35 -11.60 -24.29
C THR A 29 -25.69 -11.49 -22.81
N LEU A 30 -26.54 -12.36 -22.28
CA LEU A 30 -26.87 -12.37 -20.85
C LEU A 30 -25.65 -12.70 -19.99
N VAL A 31 -24.82 -13.66 -20.42
CA VAL A 31 -23.59 -14.01 -19.72
C VAL A 31 -22.62 -12.84 -19.70
N THR A 32 -22.38 -12.19 -20.84
CA THR A 32 -21.44 -11.05 -20.90
C THR A 32 -21.92 -9.86 -20.07
N VAL A 33 -23.21 -9.55 -20.10
CA VAL A 33 -23.81 -8.49 -19.27
C VAL A 33 -23.72 -8.84 -17.78
N GLY A 34 -23.99 -10.09 -17.40
CA GLY A 34 -23.83 -10.55 -16.02
C GLY A 34 -22.39 -10.45 -15.52
N GLN A 35 -21.41 -10.81 -16.36
CA GLN A 35 -19.98 -10.61 -16.05
C GLN A 35 -19.64 -9.14 -15.86
N TYR A 36 -20.18 -8.24 -16.69
CA TYR A 36 -19.96 -6.80 -16.57
C TYR A 36 -20.47 -6.26 -15.22
N TYR A 37 -21.70 -6.59 -14.82
CA TYR A 37 -22.26 -6.18 -13.52
C TYR A 37 -21.50 -6.75 -12.31
N LEU A 38 -21.00 -7.98 -12.40
CA LEU A 38 -20.19 -8.59 -11.32
C LEU A 38 -18.75 -8.05 -11.29
N SER A 39 -18.25 -7.49 -12.40
CA SER A 39 -16.86 -7.03 -12.52
C SER A 39 -16.59 -5.70 -11.80
N GLU A 40 -17.58 -4.83 -11.63
CA GLU A 40 -17.38 -3.53 -10.97
C GLU A 40 -16.96 -3.65 -9.51
N GLN A 41 -17.32 -4.75 -8.83
CA GLN A 41 -16.92 -4.98 -7.44
C GLN A 41 -15.46 -5.42 -7.27
N ARG A 42 -14.81 -5.99 -8.29
CA ARG A 42 -13.42 -6.48 -8.18
C ARG A 42 -12.39 -5.48 -8.69
N VAL A 43 -12.80 -4.61 -9.60
CA VAL A 43 -11.91 -3.62 -10.21
C VAL A 43 -11.65 -2.46 -9.25
N PHE A 44 -12.61 -2.09 -8.40
CA PHE A 44 -12.45 -0.97 -7.46
C PHE A 44 -11.46 -1.28 -6.31
N ASP A 45 -11.40 -2.52 -5.83
CA ASP A 45 -10.51 -2.93 -4.74
C ASP A 45 -9.03 -3.00 -5.17
N GLN A 46 -8.77 -3.42 -6.42
CA GLN A 46 -7.41 -3.55 -6.95
C GLN A 46 -6.73 -2.19 -7.24
N TYR A 47 -7.51 -1.14 -7.55
CA TYR A 47 -6.95 0.20 -7.76
C TYR A 47 -6.65 0.95 -6.46
N GLN A 48 -7.35 0.65 -5.36
CA GLN A 48 -7.05 1.27 -4.06
C GLN A 48 -5.86 0.62 -3.35
N GLN A 49 -5.71 -0.70 -3.42
CA GLN A 49 -4.57 -1.38 -2.76
C GLN A 49 -3.22 -1.05 -3.39
N ALA A 50 -3.15 -0.95 -4.73
CA ALA A 50 -1.90 -0.62 -5.42
C ALA A 50 -1.45 0.84 -5.20
N SER A 51 -2.37 1.76 -4.92
CA SER A 51 -2.05 3.18 -4.69
C SER A 51 -1.72 3.49 -3.23
N GLY A 52 -2.29 2.75 -2.28
CA GLY A 52 -2.05 2.93 -0.84
C GLY A 52 -0.73 2.32 -0.34
N GLU A 53 -0.34 1.16 -0.87
CA GLU A 53 0.88 0.45 -0.42
C GLU A 53 2.18 1.13 -0.87
N GLN A 54 2.18 1.81 -2.03
CA GLN A 54 3.33 2.62 -2.45
C GLN A 54 3.43 3.95 -1.68
N GLN A 55 2.30 4.53 -1.26
CA GLN A 55 2.31 5.75 -0.45
C GLN A 55 2.75 5.51 0.99
N SER A 56 2.33 4.40 1.61
CA SER A 56 2.76 4.07 2.97
C SER A 56 4.25 3.80 3.06
N ALA A 57 4.83 3.09 2.08
CA ALA A 57 6.27 2.79 2.08
C ALA A 57 7.14 4.06 1.99
N ILE A 58 6.73 5.06 1.20
CA ILE A 58 7.45 6.34 1.07
C ILE A 58 7.32 7.18 2.35
N ILE A 59 6.12 7.25 2.92
CA ILE A 59 5.88 7.97 4.18
C ILE A 59 6.66 7.32 5.32
N ASP A 60 6.68 5.99 5.39
CA ASP A 60 7.43 5.25 6.41
C ASP A 60 8.94 5.44 6.26
N GLU A 61 9.47 5.46 5.03
CA GLU A 61 10.91 5.71 4.82
C GLU A 61 11.27 7.15 5.19
N LEU A 62 10.45 8.13 4.82
CA LEU A 62 10.66 9.54 5.20
C LEU A 62 10.59 9.73 6.72
N ALA A 63 9.62 9.11 7.38
CA ALA A 63 9.49 9.15 8.84
C ALA A 63 10.71 8.51 9.53
N LYS A 64 11.17 7.36 9.04
CA LYS A 64 12.40 6.71 9.55
C LYS A 64 13.64 7.57 9.32
N GLN A 65 13.75 8.24 8.17
CA GLN A 65 14.86 9.13 7.89
C GLN A 65 14.86 10.35 8.83
N PHE A 66 13.70 10.98 9.02
CA PHE A 66 13.55 12.08 9.97
C PHE A 66 13.91 11.67 11.40
N GLU A 67 13.46 10.50 11.85
CA GLU A 67 13.77 9.99 13.19
C GLU A 67 15.28 9.73 13.37
N ARG A 68 15.95 9.19 12.34
CA ARG A 68 17.41 9.01 12.34
C ARG A 68 18.13 10.35 12.44
N ASP A 69 17.74 11.33 11.63
CA ASP A 69 18.34 12.66 11.63
C ASP A 69 18.09 13.38 12.97
N TYR A 70 16.88 13.28 13.52
CA TYR A 70 16.55 13.81 14.84
C TYR A 70 17.38 13.16 15.94
N HIS A 71 17.52 11.83 15.95
CA HIS A 71 18.36 11.13 16.91
C HIS A 71 19.85 11.47 16.76
N GLN A 72 20.34 11.67 15.54
CA GLN A 72 21.72 12.06 15.29
C GLN A 72 21.99 13.49 15.77
N LEU A 73 21.09 14.43 15.48
CA LEU A 73 21.16 15.80 16.01
C LEU A 73 21.06 15.81 17.55
N ARG A 74 20.17 15.00 18.11
CA ARG A 74 20.02 14.86 19.56
C ARG A 74 21.24 14.19 20.19
N PHE A 75 21.90 13.25 19.53
CA PHE A 75 23.16 12.67 19.97
C PHE A 75 24.26 13.73 19.97
N LEU A 76 24.45 14.45 18.86
CA LEU A 76 25.41 15.56 18.78
C LEU A 76 25.16 16.59 19.90
N TYR A 77 23.91 16.99 20.07
CA TYR A 77 23.53 17.93 21.13
C TYR A 77 23.76 17.35 22.52
N ALA A 78 23.30 16.13 22.81
CA ALA A 78 23.36 15.52 24.14
C ALA A 78 24.76 15.02 24.55
N THR A 79 25.73 15.03 23.64
CA THR A 79 27.12 14.72 24.00
C THR A 79 27.66 15.83 24.91
N PRO A 80 28.13 15.51 26.14
CA PRO A 80 28.66 16.51 27.07
C PRO A 80 29.70 17.46 26.46
N PRO A 81 30.58 17.01 25.53
CA PRO A 81 31.53 17.90 24.86
C PRO A 81 30.92 19.05 24.06
N ILE A 82 29.82 18.87 23.33
CA ILE A 82 29.24 19.94 22.50
C ILE A 82 28.67 21.04 23.41
N HIS A 83 27.91 20.66 24.44
CA HIS A 83 27.44 21.62 25.45
C HIS A 83 28.59 22.32 26.17
N GLY A 84 29.65 21.59 26.51
CA GLY A 84 30.83 22.15 27.17
C GLY A 84 31.57 23.17 26.31
N ILE A 85 31.65 22.95 24.99
CA ILE A 85 32.22 23.92 24.05
C ILE A 85 31.37 25.19 23.97
N VAL A 86 30.04 25.05 23.86
CA VAL A 86 29.15 26.22 23.80
C VAL A 86 29.23 27.05 25.08
N ARG A 87 29.20 26.39 26.26
CA ARG A 87 29.32 27.08 27.55
C ARG A 87 30.67 27.74 27.74
N SER A 88 31.77 27.04 27.46
CA SER A 88 33.12 27.61 27.58
C SER A 88 33.36 28.77 26.61
N SER A 89 32.79 28.72 25.39
CA SER A 89 32.89 29.81 24.42
C SER A 89 32.30 31.13 24.93
N GLY A 90 31.23 31.07 25.73
CA GLY A 90 30.62 32.26 26.34
C GLY A 90 31.33 32.74 27.61
N ASN A 91 32.28 31.97 28.15
CA ASN A 91 32.91 32.20 29.47
C ASN A 91 34.44 32.22 29.38
N GLY A 92 35.00 32.86 28.35
CA GLY A 92 36.45 33.07 28.24
C GLY A 92 37.25 31.78 27.98
N GLY A 93 36.62 30.75 27.41
CA GLY A 93 37.26 29.47 27.08
C GLY A 93 37.27 28.46 28.22
N ILE A 94 36.59 28.73 29.33
CA ILE A 94 36.45 27.83 30.48
C ILE A 94 34.97 27.53 30.70
N ASP A 95 34.60 26.25 30.77
CA ASP A 95 33.24 25.84 31.07
C ASP A 95 32.92 26.12 32.53
N PRO A 96 31.95 26.99 32.85
CA PRO A 96 31.61 27.32 34.24
C PRO A 96 30.97 26.16 35.01
N LEU A 97 30.50 25.10 34.34
CA LEU A 97 29.86 23.96 35.00
C LEU A 97 30.87 23.10 35.77
N ASP A 98 32.05 22.86 35.18
CA ASP A 98 33.04 21.91 35.69
C ASP A 98 34.50 22.41 35.61
N ASN A 99 34.69 23.68 35.21
CA ASN A 99 35.99 24.31 34.94
C ASN A 99 36.82 23.64 33.82
N THR A 100 36.20 22.81 32.98
CA THR A 100 36.89 22.20 31.84
C THR A 100 37.24 23.27 30.79
N ARG A 101 38.47 23.24 30.28
CA ARG A 101 38.90 24.17 29.22
C ARG A 101 38.31 23.75 27.88
N GLN A 102 38.00 24.71 27.02
CA GLN A 102 37.47 24.46 25.67
C GLN A 102 38.35 23.49 24.86
N ALA A 103 39.67 23.56 25.00
CA ALA A 103 40.60 22.65 24.33
C ALA A 103 40.43 21.17 24.76
N GLN A 104 40.12 20.92 26.03
CA GLN A 104 39.85 19.57 26.53
C GLN A 104 38.55 19.01 25.97
N TRP A 105 37.53 19.86 25.80
CA TRP A 105 36.29 19.46 25.14
C TRP A 105 36.48 19.16 23.65
N LYS A 106 37.32 19.93 22.95
CA LYS A 106 37.70 19.64 21.55
C LYS A 106 38.38 18.28 21.43
N ALA A 107 39.36 18.00 22.30
CA ALA A 107 40.03 16.69 22.31
C ALA A 107 39.05 15.54 22.53
N ARG A 108 38.05 15.70 23.42
CA ARG A 108 36.99 14.70 23.67
C ARG A 108 36.00 14.50 22.52
N LEU A 109 35.94 15.41 21.54
CA LEU A 109 35.16 15.23 20.31
C LEU A 109 35.95 14.49 19.23
N GLU A 110 37.27 14.55 19.30
CA GLU A 110 38.18 13.91 18.35
C GLU A 110 38.49 12.44 18.71
N THR A 111 38.08 11.99 19.91
CA THR A 111 38.24 10.60 20.39
C THR A 111 36.92 9.85 20.42
#